data_AF-A0A6G2DAZ7-F1
#
_entry.id   AF-A0A6G2DAZ7-F1
#
_cell.length_a   1.000
_cell.length_b   1.000
_cell.length_c   1.000
_cell.angle_alpha   90.00
_cell.angle_beta   90.00
_cell.angle_gamma   90.00
#
_symmetry.space_group_name_H-M   'P 1'
#
loop_
_entity.id
_entity.type
_entity.pdbx_description
1 polymer ?
#
loop_
_entity_poly.entity_id
_entity_poly.type
_entity_poly.pdbx_seq_one_letter_code
_entity_poly.pdbx_strand_id
1 'polypeptide(L)'
;GLIRVISILDEVIALIRASENKADAKENLKVSYDFTEEQAEAIVTLQLYRLTNTDVVVLQEEEAELREKIAMLAAIIGDERTMYNLMKKELREVKKKFATPRLSSLEDTAKAIEIDTASLIAEEDTYVSVTKAGYIKRTSPRSFAASTLEEIGKRDDDRLIFVQSAKTTQHLLMFTSLGNVIYRPIHELADIRWKDIGEHLRQTITNFETNEEILYVEVLDQFDDATTYFAVTRLGQIKRVERKEFTPWRTYRSKSVKYAKLKDDTDQIVAVAPIKLDDVVLVSQNGYALRFNIEEVPVVGAKAAGVKAMNLKEDDV
;
A
#
# COMPACT_ATOMS: atom_id res chain seq x y z
N GLY A 1 -70.00 -4.01 -15.98
CA GLY A 1 -70.77 -5.27 -16.15
C GLY A 1 -71.65 -5.52 -14.94
N LEU A 2 -71.09 -6.11 -13.89
CA LEU A 2 -71.85 -6.53 -12.70
C LEU A 2 -72.64 -5.41 -12.01
N ILE A 3 -72.03 -4.24 -11.81
CA ILE A 3 -72.70 -3.09 -11.18
C ILE A 3 -73.86 -2.56 -12.02
N ARG A 4 -73.72 -2.59 -13.35
CA ARG A 4 -74.80 -2.22 -14.29
C ARG A 4 -75.95 -3.23 -14.23
N VAL A 5 -75.68 -4.52 -14.01
CA VAL A 5 -76.73 -5.53 -13.87
C VAL A 5 -77.55 -5.35 -12.60
N ILE A 6 -76.94 -4.87 -11.51
CA ILE A 6 -77.65 -4.63 -10.26
C ILE A 6 -78.79 -3.61 -10.43
N SER A 7 -78.65 -2.62 -11.33
CA SER A 7 -79.69 -1.62 -11.58
C SER A 7 -80.82 -2.09 -12.51
N ILE A 8 -80.66 -3.21 -13.20
CA ILE A 8 -81.64 -3.79 -14.17
C ILE A 8 -81.88 -5.28 -13.88
N LEU A 9 -81.80 -5.66 -12.61
CA LEU A 9 -81.71 -7.06 -12.19
C LEU A 9 -82.92 -7.89 -12.64
N ASP A 10 -84.13 -7.35 -12.46
CA ASP A 10 -85.36 -8.07 -12.78
C ASP A 10 -85.50 -8.32 -14.29
N GLU A 11 -85.09 -7.36 -15.11
CA GLU A 11 -85.12 -7.45 -16.58
C GLU A 11 -84.08 -8.46 -17.09
N VAL A 12 -82.90 -8.48 -16.47
CA VAL A 12 -81.83 -9.44 -16.77
C VAL A 12 -82.24 -10.86 -16.35
N ILE A 13 -82.87 -11.05 -15.19
CA ILE A 13 -83.39 -12.36 -14.76
C ILE A 13 -84.49 -12.85 -15.70
N ALA A 14 -85.42 -11.97 -16.11
CA ALA A 14 -86.47 -12.32 -17.05
C ALA A 14 -85.90 -12.78 -18.40
N LEU A 15 -84.89 -12.08 -18.93
CA LEU A 15 -84.20 -12.45 -20.17
C LEU A 15 -83.45 -13.79 -20.04
N ILE A 16 -82.75 -14.02 -18.93
CA ILE A 16 -82.04 -15.28 -18.67
C ILE A 16 -83.03 -16.45 -18.57
N ARG A 17 -84.20 -16.26 -17.93
CA ARG A 17 -85.24 -17.29 -17.83
C ARG A 17 -85.96 -17.59 -19.14
N ALA A 18 -86.02 -16.62 -20.04
CA ALA A 18 -86.62 -16.78 -21.36
C ALA A 18 -85.68 -17.45 -22.39
N SER A 19 -84.38 -17.53 -22.08
CA SER A 19 -83.37 -18.12 -22.95
C SER A 19 -83.31 -19.65 -22.81
N GLU A 20 -83.02 -20.37 -23.90
CA GLU A 20 -83.07 -21.84 -23.92
C GLU A 20 -81.91 -22.52 -23.20
N ASN A 21 -80.73 -21.89 -23.21
CA ASN A 21 -79.52 -22.43 -22.59
C ASN A 21 -78.52 -21.31 -22.23
N LYS A 22 -77.41 -21.68 -21.58
CA LYS A 22 -76.38 -20.74 -21.12
C LYS A 22 -75.79 -19.91 -22.27
N ALA A 23 -75.57 -20.51 -23.44
CA ALA A 23 -74.98 -19.81 -24.59
C ALA A 23 -75.97 -18.79 -25.17
N ASP A 24 -77.24 -19.16 -25.27
CA ASP A 24 -78.34 -18.30 -25.72
C ASP A 24 -78.55 -17.11 -24.77
N ALA A 25 -78.54 -17.33 -23.46
CA ALA A 25 -78.62 -16.26 -22.46
C ALA A 25 -77.49 -15.24 -22.58
N LYS A 26 -76.26 -15.67 -22.90
CA LYS A 26 -75.14 -14.76 -23.11
C LYS A 26 -75.31 -13.91 -24.37
N GLU A 27 -75.74 -14.52 -25.48
CA GLU A 27 -75.95 -13.79 -26.72
C GLU A 27 -77.08 -12.75 -26.58
N ASN A 28 -78.16 -13.13 -25.90
CA ASN A 28 -79.27 -12.21 -25.63
C ASN A 28 -78.85 -11.03 -24.73
N LEU A 29 -77.96 -11.25 -23.75
CA LEU A 29 -77.40 -10.19 -22.91
C LEU A 29 -76.47 -9.24 -23.68
N LYS A 30 -75.73 -9.76 -24.65
CA LYS A 30 -74.88 -8.95 -25.55
C LYS A 30 -75.74 -8.08 -26.46
N VAL A 31 -76.74 -8.67 -27.12
CA VAL A 31 -77.61 -7.96 -28.08
C VAL A 31 -78.50 -6.93 -27.40
N SER A 32 -79.05 -7.24 -26.22
CA SER A 32 -80.06 -6.38 -25.58
C SER A 32 -79.46 -5.26 -24.73
N TYR A 33 -78.25 -5.45 -24.19
CA TYR A 33 -77.65 -4.52 -23.21
C TYR A 33 -76.20 -4.11 -23.53
N ASP A 34 -75.67 -4.49 -24.69
CA ASP A 34 -74.29 -4.20 -25.13
C ASP A 34 -73.22 -4.68 -24.13
N PHE A 35 -73.45 -5.82 -23.46
CA PHE A 35 -72.41 -6.45 -22.66
C PHE A 35 -71.35 -7.10 -23.56
N THR A 36 -70.10 -7.10 -23.12
CA THR A 36 -69.03 -7.90 -23.76
C THR A 36 -69.21 -9.39 -23.44
N GLU A 37 -68.57 -10.28 -24.21
CA GLU A 37 -68.65 -11.73 -23.96
C GLU A 37 -68.21 -12.09 -22.54
N GLU A 38 -67.13 -11.47 -22.04
CA GLU A 38 -66.61 -11.69 -20.70
C GLU A 38 -67.57 -11.16 -19.62
N GLN A 39 -68.22 -10.03 -19.88
CA GLN A 39 -69.25 -9.49 -18.97
C GLN A 39 -70.48 -10.37 -18.95
N ALA A 40 -70.96 -10.85 -20.10
CA ALA A 40 -72.12 -11.72 -20.21
C ALA A 40 -71.88 -13.06 -19.49
N GLU A 41 -70.70 -13.66 -19.67
CA GLU A 41 -70.28 -14.86 -18.94
C GLU A 41 -70.24 -14.62 -17.41
N ALA A 42 -69.67 -13.49 -16.96
CA ALA A 42 -69.63 -13.14 -15.54
C ALA A 42 -71.03 -12.89 -14.93
N ILE A 43 -71.97 -12.38 -15.72
CA ILE A 43 -73.36 -12.15 -15.31
C ILE A 43 -74.13 -13.47 -15.17
N VAL A 44 -74.02 -14.35 -16.16
CA VAL A 44 -74.74 -15.64 -16.16
C VAL A 44 -74.20 -16.61 -15.10
N THR A 45 -72.93 -16.47 -14.72
CA THR A 45 -72.29 -17.26 -13.65
C THR A 45 -72.46 -16.66 -12.26
N LEU A 46 -73.15 -15.52 -12.13
CA LEU A 46 -73.32 -14.84 -10.85
C LEU A 46 -74.22 -15.65 -9.91
N GLN A 47 -73.78 -15.79 -8.65
CA GLN A 47 -74.52 -16.53 -7.63
C GLN A 47 -75.57 -15.65 -6.96
N LEU A 48 -76.79 -16.17 -6.75
CA LEU A 48 -77.93 -15.41 -6.22
C LEU A 48 -77.65 -14.72 -4.88
N TYR A 49 -76.80 -15.29 -4.03
CA TYR A 49 -76.48 -14.67 -2.74
C TYR A 49 -75.64 -13.39 -2.89
N ARG A 50 -74.93 -13.19 -4.02
CA ARG A 50 -74.15 -11.97 -4.31
C ARG A 50 -75.00 -10.76 -4.69
N LEU A 51 -76.32 -10.92 -4.64
CA LEU A 51 -77.31 -9.86 -4.90
C LEU A 51 -77.80 -9.22 -3.60
N THR A 52 -77.20 -9.55 -2.45
CA THR A 52 -77.54 -8.86 -1.19
C THR A 52 -77.09 -7.40 -1.24
N ASN A 53 -77.83 -6.52 -0.58
CA ASN A 53 -77.45 -5.10 -0.47
C ASN A 53 -76.01 -4.91 0.05
N THR A 54 -75.53 -5.81 0.91
CA THR A 54 -74.15 -5.78 1.43
C THR A 54 -73.13 -6.04 0.33
N ASP A 55 -73.33 -7.07 -0.50
CA ASP A 55 -72.42 -7.39 -1.62
C ASP A 55 -72.43 -6.30 -2.70
N VAL A 56 -73.58 -5.66 -2.91
CA VAL A 56 -73.71 -4.51 -3.82
C VAL A 56 -72.82 -3.34 -3.34
N VAL A 57 -72.88 -3.01 -2.05
CA VAL A 57 -72.06 -1.95 -1.46
C VAL A 57 -70.57 -2.30 -1.56
N VAL A 58 -70.19 -3.54 -1.27
CA VAL A 58 -68.80 -4.01 -1.40
C VAL A 58 -68.28 -3.86 -2.83
N LEU A 59 -69.09 -4.21 -3.83
CA LEU A 59 -68.71 -4.03 -5.24
C LEU A 59 -68.57 -2.55 -5.64
N GLN A 60 -69.40 -1.67 -5.08
CA GLN A 60 -69.30 -0.23 -5.31
C GLN A 60 -68.05 0.38 -4.64
N GLU A 61 -67.73 -0.05 -3.42
CA GLU A 61 -66.50 0.34 -2.73
C GLU A 61 -65.25 -0.14 -3.48
N GLU A 62 -65.25 -1.40 -3.93
CA GLU A 62 -64.16 -1.97 -4.75
C GLU A 62 -64.01 -1.21 -6.08
N GLU A 63 -65.11 -0.87 -6.75
CA GLU A 63 -65.06 -0.06 -7.98
C GLU A 63 -64.44 1.31 -7.70
N ALA A 64 -64.82 1.97 -6.60
CA ALA A 64 -64.29 3.27 -6.23
C ALA A 64 -62.77 3.21 -5.96
N GLU A 65 -62.32 2.22 -5.19
CA GLU A 65 -60.88 2.00 -4.95
C GLU A 65 -60.11 1.70 -6.23
N LEU A 66 -60.66 0.86 -7.11
CA LEU A 66 -60.01 0.52 -8.37
C LEU A 66 -59.94 1.73 -9.30
N ARG A 67 -60.99 2.55 -9.35
CA ARG A 67 -60.97 3.82 -10.12
C ARG A 67 -59.91 4.78 -9.59
N GLU A 68 -59.77 4.90 -8.27
CA GLU A 68 -58.73 5.73 -7.65
C GLU A 68 -57.33 5.21 -7.99
N LYS A 69 -57.10 3.89 -7.86
CA LYS A 69 -55.83 3.25 -8.23
C LYS A 69 -55.50 3.45 -9.71
N ILE A 70 -56.48 3.30 -10.60
CA ILE A 70 -56.30 3.52 -12.04
C ILE A 70 -55.91 4.99 -12.31
N ALA A 71 -56.60 5.95 -11.70
CA ALA A 71 -56.28 7.37 -11.85
C ALA A 71 -54.86 7.69 -11.36
N MET A 72 -54.48 7.15 -10.19
CA MET A 72 -53.14 7.30 -9.64
C MET A 72 -52.06 6.71 -10.56
N LEU A 73 -52.25 5.46 -11.02
CA LEU A 73 -51.30 4.78 -11.91
C LEU A 73 -51.20 5.46 -13.27
N ALA A 74 -52.32 5.93 -13.83
CA ALA A 74 -52.34 6.67 -15.08
C ALA A 74 -51.59 8.01 -14.96
N ALA A 75 -51.72 8.71 -13.84
CA ALA A 75 -50.96 9.94 -13.58
C ALA A 75 -49.45 9.69 -13.48
N ILE A 76 -49.04 8.56 -12.90
CA ILE A 76 -47.62 8.16 -12.83
C ILE A 76 -47.06 7.82 -14.22
N ILE A 77 -47.82 7.08 -15.03
CA ILE A 77 -47.37 6.67 -16.38
C ILE A 77 -47.37 7.85 -17.37
N GLY A 78 -48.34 8.77 -17.24
CA GLY A 78 -48.54 9.87 -18.17
C GLY A 78 -47.70 11.12 -17.92
N ASP A 79 -47.17 11.30 -16.70
CA ASP A 79 -46.33 12.45 -16.33
C ASP A 79 -45.01 12.00 -15.70
N GLU A 80 -43.93 12.21 -16.45
CA GLU A 80 -42.57 11.87 -16.04
C GLU A 80 -42.16 12.58 -14.73
N ARG A 81 -42.68 13.79 -14.49
CA ARG A 81 -42.40 14.54 -13.25
C ARG A 81 -43.03 13.86 -12.04
N THR A 82 -44.25 13.38 -12.16
CA THR A 82 -44.95 12.61 -11.12
C THR A 82 -44.23 11.29 -10.84
N MET A 83 -43.80 10.58 -11.88
CA MET A 83 -42.97 9.37 -11.74
C MET A 83 -41.68 9.65 -10.94
N TYR A 84 -40.90 10.67 -11.32
CA TYR A 84 -39.66 10.99 -10.62
C TYR A 84 -39.88 11.42 -9.17
N ASN A 85 -41.00 12.09 -8.87
CA ASN A 85 -41.34 12.44 -7.49
C ASN A 85 -41.63 11.18 -6.65
N LEU A 86 -42.33 10.20 -7.22
CA LEU A 86 -42.56 8.91 -6.57
C LEU A 86 -41.24 8.17 -6.33
N MET A 87 -40.38 8.06 -7.36
CA MET A 87 -39.06 7.43 -7.21
C MET A 87 -38.21 8.09 -6.12
N LYS A 88 -38.20 9.43 -6.06
CA LYS A 88 -37.49 10.17 -5.00
C LYS A 88 -38.06 9.86 -3.62
N LYS A 89 -39.38 9.71 -3.49
CA LYS A 89 -40.03 9.35 -2.23
C LYS A 89 -39.58 7.95 -1.79
N GLU A 90 -39.67 6.97 -2.68
CA GLU A 90 -39.27 5.58 -2.39
C GLU A 90 -37.79 5.46 -2.04
N LEU A 91 -36.90 6.09 -2.81
CA LEU A 91 -35.45 6.09 -2.52
C LEU A 91 -35.12 6.75 -1.17
N ARG A 92 -35.87 7.78 -0.77
CA ARG A 92 -35.71 8.40 0.56
C ARG A 92 -36.21 7.49 1.68
N GLU A 93 -37.29 6.75 1.47
CA GLU A 93 -37.78 5.76 2.44
C GLU A 93 -36.77 4.62 2.61
N VAL A 94 -36.20 4.11 1.52
CA VAL A 94 -35.10 3.12 1.56
C VAL A 94 -33.89 3.67 2.30
N LYS A 95 -33.46 4.90 1.98
CA LYS A 95 -32.37 5.58 2.70
C LYS A 95 -32.67 5.68 4.20
N LYS A 96 -33.90 6.01 4.61
CA LYS A 96 -34.27 6.12 6.02
C LYS A 96 -34.27 4.78 6.74
N LYS A 97 -34.74 3.71 6.08
CA LYS A 97 -34.85 2.36 6.67
C LYS A 97 -33.51 1.66 6.79
N PHE A 98 -32.57 1.93 5.88
CA PHE A 98 -31.28 1.23 5.79
C PHE A 98 -30.06 2.16 5.92
N ALA A 99 -30.23 3.35 6.50
CA ALA A 99 -29.11 4.26 6.74
C ALA A 99 -28.13 3.64 7.74
N THR A 100 -26.89 3.41 7.29
CA THR A 100 -25.76 3.15 8.17
C THR A 100 -24.85 4.38 8.18
N PRO A 101 -24.38 4.85 9.35
CA PRO A 101 -23.40 5.91 9.40
C PRO A 101 -22.11 5.45 8.70
N ARG A 102 -21.44 6.37 8.01
CA ARG A 102 -20.17 6.07 7.36
C ARG A 102 -19.14 5.69 8.43
N LEU A 103 -18.55 4.51 8.29
CA LEU A 103 -17.53 4.02 9.22
C LEU A 103 -16.15 4.65 8.97
N SER A 104 -15.89 5.13 7.76
CA SER A 104 -14.63 5.78 7.38
C SER A 104 -14.72 7.31 7.46
N SER A 105 -13.66 7.95 7.96
CA SER A 105 -13.41 9.38 7.79
C SER A 105 -12.68 9.63 6.47
N LEU A 106 -12.88 10.82 5.89
CA LEU A 106 -12.08 11.31 4.76
C LEU A 106 -11.08 12.31 5.34
N GLU A 107 -9.79 12.07 5.13
CA GLU A 107 -8.73 13.01 5.47
C GLU A 107 -8.12 13.59 4.18
N ASP A 108 -7.91 14.90 4.16
CA ASP A 108 -7.43 15.67 2.99
C ASP A 108 -5.94 15.39 2.69
N THR A 109 -5.22 14.89 3.69
CA THR A 109 -3.85 14.43 3.59
C THR A 109 -3.77 13.00 4.09
N ALA A 110 -3.20 12.09 3.29
CA ALA A 110 -2.79 10.79 3.80
C ALA A 110 -1.66 11.00 4.81
N LYS A 111 -2.01 11.16 6.09
CA LYS A 111 -1.08 10.79 7.15
C LYS A 111 -0.99 9.28 7.06
N ALA A 112 -0.03 8.81 6.25
CA ALA A 112 0.51 7.49 6.48
C ALA A 112 0.90 7.49 7.95
N ILE A 113 0.10 6.84 8.79
CA ILE A 113 0.60 6.28 10.01
C ILE A 113 1.52 5.18 9.51
N GLU A 114 2.70 5.56 9.03
CA GLU A 114 3.86 4.71 9.12
C GLU A 114 3.96 4.48 10.61
N ILE A 115 3.43 3.35 11.06
CA ILE A 115 3.87 2.76 12.31
C ILE A 115 5.35 2.55 12.05
N ASP A 116 6.15 3.53 12.44
CA ASP A 116 7.58 3.45 12.34
C ASP A 116 7.95 2.31 13.26
N THR A 117 8.10 1.12 12.68
CA THR A 117 8.49 -0.09 13.40
C THR A 117 9.80 0.11 14.15
N ALA A 118 10.57 1.17 13.83
CA ALA A 118 11.72 1.59 14.62
C ALA A 118 11.34 2.07 16.04
N SER A 119 10.16 2.68 16.24
CA SER A 119 9.68 3.15 17.56
C SER A 119 9.34 2.02 18.55
N LEU A 120 9.21 0.77 18.07
CA LEU A 120 9.02 -0.42 18.91
C LEU A 120 10.35 -1.02 19.39
N ILE A 121 11.49 -0.56 18.87
CA ILE A 121 12.80 -1.08 19.22
C ILE A 121 13.21 -0.48 20.57
N ALA A 122 13.46 -1.36 21.55
CA ALA A 122 14.02 -0.93 22.83
C ALA A 122 15.40 -0.31 22.60
N GLU A 123 15.55 0.95 23.00
CA GLU A 123 16.83 1.65 22.99
C GLU A 123 17.72 1.11 24.11
N GLU A 124 18.79 0.41 23.72
CA GLU A 124 19.78 -0.18 24.63
C GLU A 124 21.19 0.23 24.18
N ASP A 125 22.06 0.51 25.14
CA ASP A 125 23.48 0.77 24.88
C ASP A 125 24.23 -0.53 24.58
N THR A 126 25.01 -0.53 23.50
CA THR A 126 25.81 -1.68 23.05
C THR A 126 27.14 -1.23 22.45
N TYR A 127 28.07 -2.16 22.27
CA TYR A 127 29.29 -1.93 21.51
C TYR A 127 29.19 -2.66 20.18
N VAL A 128 29.44 -1.95 19.08
CA VAL A 128 29.52 -2.56 17.74
C VAL A 128 30.97 -2.74 17.37
N SER A 129 31.29 -3.92 16.82
CA SER A 129 32.62 -4.22 16.31
C SER A 129 32.55 -4.77 14.88
N VAL A 130 33.47 -4.33 14.04
CA VAL A 130 33.61 -4.77 12.64
C VAL A 130 35.07 -5.05 12.35
N THR A 131 35.35 -6.18 11.70
CA THR A 131 36.69 -6.56 11.26
C THR A 131 36.91 -6.29 9.78
N LYS A 132 38.17 -6.33 9.33
CA LYS A 132 38.55 -6.10 7.93
C LYS A 132 37.93 -7.13 6.99
N ALA A 133 37.91 -8.41 7.40
CA ALA A 133 37.31 -9.48 6.60
C ALA A 133 35.76 -9.47 6.61
N GLY A 134 35.12 -8.59 7.40
CA GLY A 134 33.66 -8.46 7.42
C GLY A 134 32.95 -9.33 8.45
N TYR A 135 33.60 -9.63 9.58
CA TYR A 135 32.92 -10.13 10.77
C TYR A 135 32.32 -8.97 11.56
N ILE A 136 31.04 -9.08 11.90
CA ILE A 136 30.28 -8.05 12.60
C ILE A 136 29.55 -8.64 13.80
N LYS A 137 29.46 -7.87 14.87
CA LYS A 137 28.62 -8.19 16.03
C LYS A 137 28.32 -6.96 16.86
N ARG A 138 27.25 -7.05 17.64
CA ARG A 138 27.06 -6.20 18.81
C ARG A 138 27.43 -6.98 20.08
N THR A 139 27.86 -6.27 21.11
CA THR A 139 28.30 -6.86 22.37
C THR A 139 27.76 -6.03 23.52
N SER A 140 27.15 -6.68 24.50
CA SER A 140 26.69 -5.99 25.72
C SER A 140 27.83 -5.21 26.42
N PRO A 141 27.54 -4.03 27.02
CA PRO A 141 28.53 -3.26 27.77
C PRO A 141 29.21 -4.07 28.88
N ARG A 142 28.46 -4.98 29.53
CA ARG A 142 28.98 -5.88 30.55
C ARG A 142 30.05 -6.81 30.01
N SER A 143 29.84 -7.39 28.82
CA SER A 143 30.83 -8.28 28.21
C SER A 143 32.05 -7.51 27.71
N PHE A 144 31.86 -6.30 27.19
CA PHE A 144 32.97 -5.46 26.74
C PHE A 144 33.83 -5.00 27.92
N ALA A 145 33.23 -4.48 28.99
CA ALA A 145 33.93 -3.99 30.17
C ALA A 145 34.70 -5.07 30.95
N ALA A 146 34.32 -6.35 30.79
CA ALA A 146 34.99 -7.49 31.40
C ALA A 146 36.20 -8.00 30.59
N SER A 147 36.59 -7.32 29.52
CA SER A 147 37.67 -7.75 28.61
C SER A 147 38.49 -6.55 28.12
N THR A 148 39.66 -6.81 27.55
CA THR A 148 40.45 -5.77 26.88
C THR A 148 40.20 -5.75 25.37
N LEU A 149 40.60 -4.67 24.69
CA LEU A 149 40.37 -4.51 23.25
C LEU A 149 41.02 -5.64 22.42
N GLU A 150 42.16 -6.14 22.86
CA GLU A 150 42.94 -7.18 22.19
C GLU A 150 42.29 -8.57 22.30
N GLU A 151 41.44 -8.79 23.30
CA GLU A 151 40.75 -10.06 23.54
C GLU A 151 39.52 -10.26 22.65
N ILE A 152 39.34 -9.41 21.62
CA ILE A 152 38.24 -9.54 20.69
C ILE A 152 38.27 -10.90 19.98
N GLY A 153 37.12 -11.57 19.95
CA GLY A 153 36.92 -12.75 19.11
C GLY A 153 37.00 -12.40 17.64
N LYS A 154 38.12 -12.74 17.00
CA LYS A 154 38.38 -12.58 15.57
C LYS A 154 39.21 -13.76 15.07
N ARG A 155 39.33 -13.90 13.75
CA ARG A 155 40.30 -14.84 13.17
C ARG A 155 41.73 -14.33 13.32
N ASP A 156 42.68 -15.24 13.27
CA ASP A 156 44.11 -14.92 13.40
C ASP A 156 44.62 -14.04 12.25
N ASP A 157 44.10 -14.27 11.04
CA ASP A 157 44.43 -13.54 9.81
C ASP A 157 43.65 -12.23 9.62
N ASP A 158 42.79 -11.88 10.58
CA ASP A 158 41.91 -10.72 10.50
C ASP A 158 42.28 -9.64 11.53
N ARG A 159 41.82 -8.40 11.31
CA ARG A 159 42.05 -7.27 12.22
C ARG A 159 40.77 -6.50 12.49
N LEU A 160 40.66 -5.99 13.71
CA LEU A 160 39.61 -5.05 14.09
C LEU A 160 39.83 -3.71 13.36
N ILE A 161 38.80 -3.20 12.68
CA ILE A 161 38.86 -1.90 12.00
C ILE A 161 37.99 -0.85 12.68
N PHE A 162 36.96 -1.28 13.40
CA PHE A 162 35.98 -0.40 14.00
C PHE A 162 35.46 -0.97 15.31
N VAL A 163 35.46 -0.14 16.35
CA VAL A 163 34.78 -0.39 17.62
C VAL A 163 34.19 0.93 18.09
N GLN A 164 32.92 0.94 18.45
CA GLN A 164 32.27 2.14 18.98
C GLN A 164 31.11 1.76 19.89
N SER A 165 30.87 2.57 20.93
CA SER A 165 29.60 2.55 21.66
C SER A 165 28.49 3.08 20.76
N ALA A 166 27.36 2.40 20.75
CA ALA A 166 26.20 2.72 19.91
C ALA A 166 24.90 2.30 20.59
N LYS A 167 23.79 2.84 20.11
CA LYS A 167 22.44 2.46 20.53
C LYS A 167 21.83 1.48 19.53
N THR A 168 20.97 0.58 19.99
CA THR A 168 20.23 -0.38 19.14
C THR A 168 19.38 0.29 18.04
N THR A 169 18.92 1.51 18.28
CA THR A 169 18.13 2.33 17.35
C THR A 169 18.96 2.95 16.22
N GLN A 170 20.29 3.01 16.37
CA GLN A 170 21.18 3.59 15.37
C GLN A 170 21.46 2.64 14.20
N HIS A 171 22.11 3.19 13.18
CA HIS A 171 22.41 2.56 11.92
C HIS A 171 23.92 2.39 11.74
N LEU A 172 24.33 1.30 11.08
CA LEU A 172 25.72 0.99 10.74
C LEU A 172 25.91 1.04 9.22
N LEU A 173 26.86 1.83 8.75
CA LEU A 173 27.34 1.80 7.36
C LEU A 173 28.76 1.24 7.31
N MET A 174 28.99 0.32 6.37
CA MET A 174 30.28 -0.32 6.15
C MET A 174 30.65 -0.22 4.66
N PHE A 175 31.75 0.45 4.37
CA PHE A 175 32.25 0.69 3.02
C PHE A 175 33.35 -0.30 2.67
N THR A 176 33.28 -0.87 1.47
CA THR A 176 34.17 -1.95 1.05
C THR A 176 35.16 -1.53 -0.03
N SER A 177 36.21 -2.34 -0.22
CA SER A 177 37.22 -2.17 -1.27
C SER A 177 36.68 -2.32 -2.68
N LEU A 178 35.59 -3.08 -2.89
CA LEU A 178 34.98 -3.27 -4.21
C LEU A 178 33.89 -2.22 -4.55
N GLY A 179 33.88 -1.10 -3.83
CA GLY A 179 32.96 0.01 -4.10
C GLY A 179 31.52 -0.28 -3.67
N ASN A 180 31.30 -1.18 -2.70
CA ASN A 180 29.99 -1.44 -2.11
C ASN A 180 29.86 -0.85 -0.70
N VAL A 181 28.67 -0.38 -0.35
CA VAL A 181 28.30 0.04 1.00
C VAL A 181 27.23 -0.93 1.51
N ILE A 182 27.41 -1.38 2.74
CA ILE A 182 26.53 -2.32 3.42
C ILE A 182 25.90 -1.59 4.58
N TYR A 183 24.57 -1.61 4.63
CA TYR A 183 23.79 -1.05 5.72
C TYR A 183 23.27 -2.16 6.64
N ARG A 184 23.37 -1.94 7.95
CA ARG A 184 22.68 -2.74 8.97
C ARG A 184 22.14 -1.85 10.08
N PRO A 185 20.88 -2.01 10.50
CA PRO A 185 20.46 -1.41 11.76
C PRO A 185 21.08 -2.21 12.92
N ILE A 186 21.46 -1.52 14.00
CA ILE A 186 22.31 -2.13 15.04
C ILE A 186 21.58 -3.23 15.81
N HIS A 187 20.27 -3.08 16.06
CA HIS A 187 19.46 -4.12 16.72
C HIS A 187 19.40 -5.46 15.96
N GLU A 188 19.66 -5.49 14.65
CA GLU A 188 19.71 -6.73 13.86
C GLU A 188 21.03 -7.48 13.99
N LEU A 189 22.08 -6.85 14.53
CA LEU A 189 23.36 -7.51 14.74
C LEU A 189 23.21 -8.58 15.84
N ALA A 190 23.86 -9.72 15.63
CA ALA A 190 23.92 -10.76 16.63
C ALA A 190 24.60 -10.23 17.92
N ASP A 191 23.92 -10.43 19.06
CA ASP A 191 24.48 -10.12 20.38
C ASP A 191 25.38 -11.26 20.83
N ILE A 192 26.69 -11.02 20.72
CA ILE A 192 27.74 -12.01 20.90
C ILE A 192 28.73 -11.46 21.92
N ARG A 193 29.25 -12.35 22.78
CA ARG A 193 30.26 -11.96 23.79
C ARG A 193 31.52 -11.40 23.11
N TRP A 194 32.25 -10.55 23.83
CA TRP A 194 33.43 -9.87 23.29
C TRP A 194 34.49 -10.83 22.74
N LYS A 195 34.72 -11.97 23.41
CA LYS A 195 35.74 -12.97 23.04
C LYS A 195 35.29 -13.96 21.96
N ASP A 196 34.00 -14.00 21.62
CA ASP A 196 33.46 -14.92 20.61
C ASP A 196 33.48 -14.26 19.22
N ILE A 197 33.63 -15.04 18.15
CA ILE A 197 33.69 -14.50 16.77
C ILE A 197 32.30 -14.05 16.33
N GLY A 198 32.22 -12.90 15.64
CA GLY A 198 30.98 -12.35 15.09
C GLY A 198 30.43 -13.13 13.89
N GLU A 199 29.32 -12.63 13.32
CA GLU A 199 28.77 -13.19 12.08
C GLU A 199 29.48 -12.61 10.86
N HIS A 200 29.73 -13.44 9.84
CA HIS A 200 30.37 -13.00 8.61
C HIS A 200 29.34 -12.44 7.62
N LEU A 201 29.61 -11.28 7.02
CA LEU A 201 28.72 -10.60 6.08
C LEU A 201 28.21 -11.46 4.91
N ARG A 202 29.06 -12.34 4.36
CA ARG A 202 28.68 -13.31 3.29
C ARG A 202 27.50 -14.23 3.63
N GLN A 203 27.21 -14.49 4.91
CA GLN A 203 26.07 -15.31 5.29
C GLN A 203 24.74 -14.63 4.94
N THR A 204 24.73 -13.30 4.92
CA THR A 204 23.52 -12.51 4.70
C THR A 204 23.56 -11.73 3.39
N ILE A 205 24.72 -11.22 2.97
CA ILE A 205 24.89 -10.40 1.76
C ILE A 205 25.33 -11.26 0.57
N THR A 206 24.46 -11.35 -0.43
CA THR A 206 24.65 -12.21 -1.61
C THR A 206 25.73 -11.73 -2.58
N ASN A 207 26.02 -10.43 -2.60
CA ASN A 207 26.98 -9.79 -3.51
C ASN A 207 28.23 -9.26 -2.78
N PHE A 208 28.64 -9.96 -1.71
CA PHE A 208 29.91 -9.73 -1.03
C PHE A 208 30.94 -10.73 -1.52
N GLU A 209 31.97 -10.25 -2.20
CA GLU A 209 32.96 -11.11 -2.84
C GLU A 209 33.97 -11.68 -1.83
N THR A 210 34.71 -12.72 -2.26
CA THR A 210 35.67 -13.41 -1.36
C THR A 210 36.88 -12.53 -1.02
N ASN A 211 37.28 -11.65 -1.93
CA ASN A 211 38.42 -10.73 -1.76
C ASN A 211 37.99 -9.31 -1.38
N GLU A 212 36.73 -9.14 -0.97
CA GLU A 212 36.18 -7.85 -0.59
C GLU A 212 36.47 -7.57 0.89
N GLU A 213 37.06 -6.42 1.17
CA GLU A 213 37.47 -6.02 2.51
C GLU A 213 36.70 -4.78 2.95
N ILE A 214 36.45 -4.64 4.24
CA ILE A 214 35.88 -3.41 4.80
C ILE A 214 36.99 -2.38 5.02
N LEU A 215 36.78 -1.17 4.50
CA LEU A 215 37.73 -0.04 4.57
C LEU A 215 37.35 0.99 5.63
N TYR A 216 36.06 1.31 5.72
CA TYR A 216 35.55 2.33 6.61
C TYR A 216 34.19 1.93 7.17
N VAL A 217 33.94 2.30 8.41
CA VAL A 217 32.71 2.01 9.12
C VAL A 217 32.31 3.23 9.92
N GLU A 218 31.02 3.52 9.96
CA GLU A 218 30.47 4.55 10.82
C GLU A 218 29.12 4.13 11.39
N VAL A 219 28.80 4.71 12.54
CA VAL A 219 27.46 4.67 13.14
C VAL A 219 26.80 6.02 12.94
N LEU A 220 25.52 6.02 12.56
CA LEU A 220 24.73 7.22 12.32
C LEU A 220 23.33 7.11 12.91
N ASP A 221 22.79 8.24 13.34
CA ASP A 221 21.41 8.35 13.83
C ASP A 221 20.41 8.49 12.67
N GLN A 222 20.78 9.23 11.62
CA GLN A 222 19.91 9.54 10.48
C GLN A 222 20.70 9.76 9.19
N PHE A 223 20.04 9.56 8.05
CA PHE A 223 20.64 9.69 6.72
C PHE A 223 20.62 11.10 6.14
N ASP A 224 19.78 11.99 6.68
CA ASP A 224 19.49 13.32 6.12
C ASP A 224 20.48 14.42 6.55
N ASP A 225 21.64 14.03 7.10
CA ASP A 225 22.69 14.99 7.39
C ASP A 225 23.42 15.40 6.10
N ALA A 226 23.89 16.66 6.03
CA ALA A 226 24.68 17.22 4.92
C ALA A 226 26.11 16.63 4.79
N THR A 227 26.34 15.40 5.28
CA THR A 227 27.64 14.75 5.22
C THR A 227 27.92 14.23 3.81
N THR A 228 29.11 14.55 3.32
CA THR A 228 29.64 14.00 2.06
C THR A 228 30.87 13.14 2.34
N TYR A 229 31.05 12.12 1.52
CA TYR A 229 32.22 11.23 1.56
C TYR A 229 33.05 11.48 0.32
N PHE A 230 34.37 11.34 0.49
CA PHE A 230 35.23 11.11 -0.65
C PHE A 230 35.57 9.63 -0.74
N ALA A 231 35.76 9.14 -1.95
CA ALA A 231 36.29 7.82 -2.23
C ALA A 231 37.37 7.92 -3.29
N VAL A 232 38.51 7.26 -3.07
CA VAL A 232 39.65 7.23 -3.99
C VAL A 232 39.91 5.79 -4.39
N THR A 233 40.08 5.59 -5.69
CA THR A 233 40.41 4.30 -6.30
C THR A 233 41.92 4.16 -6.48
N ARG A 234 42.38 2.92 -6.59
CA ARG A 234 43.78 2.55 -6.87
C ARG A 234 44.26 3.14 -8.20
N LEU A 235 43.39 3.32 -9.18
CA LEU A 235 43.72 3.91 -10.47
C LEU A 235 43.57 5.45 -10.51
N GLY A 236 43.57 6.10 -9.34
CA GLY A 236 43.65 7.55 -9.20
C GLY A 236 42.34 8.30 -9.53
N GLN A 237 41.19 7.61 -9.60
CA GLN A 237 39.88 8.27 -9.62
C GLN A 237 39.49 8.70 -8.21
N ILE A 238 38.89 9.88 -8.08
CA ILE A 238 38.25 10.40 -6.87
C ILE A 238 36.76 10.67 -7.13
N LYS A 239 35.96 10.48 -6.10
CA LYS A 239 34.54 10.77 -6.14
C LYS A 239 34.10 11.43 -4.85
N ARG A 240 33.16 12.39 -4.96
CA ARG A 240 32.40 12.93 -3.83
C ARG A 240 30.93 12.47 -3.92
N VAL A 241 30.38 11.99 -2.81
CA VAL A 241 29.01 11.43 -2.74
C VAL A 241 28.35 11.82 -1.42
N GLU A 242 27.06 12.12 -1.45
CA GLU A 242 26.28 12.48 -0.26
C GLU A 242 25.81 11.24 0.50
N ARG A 243 25.73 11.33 1.83
CA ARG A 243 25.23 10.25 2.70
C ARG A 243 23.85 9.75 2.29
N LYS A 244 22.96 10.67 1.89
CA LYS A 244 21.56 10.38 1.53
C LYS A 244 21.42 9.33 0.43
N GLU A 245 22.43 9.20 -0.44
CA GLU A 245 22.49 8.17 -1.49
C GLU A 245 22.58 6.73 -0.92
N PHE A 246 22.92 6.59 0.36
CA PHE A 246 23.07 5.31 1.06
C PHE A 246 21.87 4.97 1.95
N THR A 247 20.77 5.72 1.82
CA THR A 247 19.51 5.42 2.50
C THR A 247 19.07 3.98 2.15
N PRO A 248 18.72 3.16 3.15
CA PRO A 248 18.47 1.74 2.93
C PRO A 248 17.24 1.51 2.07
N TRP A 249 17.36 0.55 1.15
CA TRP A 249 16.24 0.05 0.36
C TRP A 249 15.74 -1.29 0.91
N ARG A 250 14.53 -1.73 0.54
CA ARG A 250 13.90 -2.99 1.01
C ARG A 250 14.79 -4.26 0.92
N THR A 251 15.84 -4.24 0.11
CA THR A 251 16.78 -5.37 -0.09
C THR A 251 18.03 -5.31 0.78
N TYR A 252 18.15 -4.34 1.70
CA TYR A 252 19.38 -4.14 2.50
C TYR A 252 19.82 -5.40 3.25
N ARG A 253 18.88 -6.27 3.64
CA ARG A 253 19.18 -7.52 4.34
C ARG A 253 19.98 -8.52 3.51
N SER A 254 19.91 -8.46 2.19
CA SER A 254 20.50 -9.45 1.29
C SER A 254 21.45 -8.88 0.24
N LYS A 255 21.47 -7.56 0.06
CA LYS A 255 22.29 -6.89 -0.95
C LYS A 255 22.96 -5.64 -0.42
N SER A 256 24.22 -5.46 -0.79
CA SER A 256 24.93 -4.19 -0.67
C SER A 256 24.58 -3.23 -1.81
N VAL A 257 24.84 -1.94 -1.61
CA VAL A 257 24.60 -0.88 -2.60
C VAL A 257 25.94 -0.40 -3.16
N LYS A 258 26.03 -0.11 -4.46
CA LYS A 258 27.26 0.45 -5.04
C LYS A 258 27.43 1.92 -4.63
N TYR A 259 28.60 2.29 -4.11
CA TYR A 259 29.00 3.69 -3.87
C TYR A 259 30.08 4.19 -4.82
N ALA A 260 30.78 3.29 -5.52
CA ALA A 260 31.75 3.63 -6.55
C ALA A 260 31.72 2.60 -7.69
N LYS A 261 31.88 3.08 -8.93
CA LYS A 261 32.09 2.22 -10.09
C LYS A 261 33.58 2.09 -10.37
N LEU A 262 34.10 0.88 -10.24
CA LEU A 262 35.48 0.54 -10.55
C LEU A 262 35.67 0.42 -12.06
N LYS A 263 36.89 0.71 -12.53
CA LYS A 263 37.21 0.71 -13.96
C LYS A 263 37.26 -0.71 -14.54
N ASP A 264 37.94 -1.60 -13.84
CA ASP A 264 38.17 -3.00 -14.19
C ASP A 264 38.51 -3.81 -12.91
N ASP A 265 38.78 -5.11 -13.06
CA ASP A 265 39.01 -6.03 -11.94
C ASP A 265 40.35 -5.79 -11.21
N THR A 266 41.23 -4.94 -11.73
CA THR A 266 42.49 -4.55 -11.07
C THR A 266 42.33 -3.31 -10.18
N ASP A 267 41.21 -2.60 -10.34
CA ASP A 267 40.89 -1.40 -9.59
C ASP A 267 40.19 -1.75 -8.26
N GLN A 268 40.38 -0.90 -7.25
CA GLN A 268 39.74 -1.04 -5.94
C GLN A 268 39.73 0.30 -5.23
N ILE A 269 38.84 0.47 -4.28
CA ILE A 269 38.88 1.62 -3.38
C ILE A 269 40.05 1.44 -2.42
N VAL A 270 40.85 2.49 -2.26
CA VAL A 270 42.00 2.52 -1.34
C VAL A 270 41.73 3.41 -0.13
N ALA A 271 40.86 4.41 -0.28
CA ALA A 271 40.47 5.29 0.80
C ALA A 271 39.01 5.73 0.63
N VAL A 272 38.27 5.74 1.73
CA VAL A 272 36.93 6.31 1.83
C VAL A 272 36.74 6.88 3.23
N ALA A 273 36.25 8.11 3.32
CA ALA A 273 36.02 8.79 4.59
C ALA A 273 35.05 9.96 4.42
N PRO A 274 34.35 10.38 5.50
CA PRO A 274 33.60 11.62 5.50
C PRO A 274 34.55 12.81 5.32
N ILE A 275 34.14 13.78 4.51
CA ILE A 275 34.86 15.02 4.28
C ILE A 275 34.68 15.91 5.51
N LYS A 276 35.79 16.23 6.17
CA LYS A 276 35.82 17.11 7.36
C LYS A 276 36.69 18.35 7.17
N LEU A 277 37.52 18.36 6.12
CA LEU A 277 38.48 19.39 5.79
C LEU A 277 38.36 19.71 4.30
N ASP A 278 38.80 20.91 3.93
CA ASP A 278 38.64 21.42 2.57
C ASP A 278 39.64 20.82 1.59
N ASP A 279 40.84 20.45 2.04
CA ASP A 279 41.88 19.91 1.17
C ASP A 279 42.04 18.40 1.32
N VAL A 280 42.25 17.73 0.20
CA VAL A 280 42.65 16.31 0.15
C VAL A 280 44.08 16.20 -0.36
N VAL A 281 44.85 15.29 0.23
CA VAL A 281 46.19 14.94 -0.22
C VAL A 281 46.19 13.49 -0.67
N LEU A 282 46.55 13.26 -1.93
CA LEU A 282 46.78 11.94 -2.48
C LEU A 282 48.29 11.71 -2.57
N VAL A 283 48.75 10.54 -2.14
CA VAL A 283 50.15 10.13 -2.21
C VAL A 283 50.21 8.78 -2.91
N SER A 284 50.95 8.71 -4.01
CA SER A 284 51.15 7.46 -4.75
C SER A 284 52.24 6.61 -4.11
N GLN A 285 52.26 5.32 -4.48
CA GLN A 285 53.30 4.39 -4.03
C GLN A 285 54.71 4.87 -4.38
N ASN A 286 54.90 5.53 -5.53
CA ASN A 286 56.20 6.07 -5.96
C ASN A 286 56.55 7.43 -5.33
N GLY A 287 55.76 7.91 -4.36
CA GLY A 287 56.04 9.11 -3.60
C GLY A 287 55.63 10.42 -4.28
N TYR A 288 54.82 10.37 -5.33
CA TYR A 288 54.20 11.57 -5.90
C TYR A 288 53.03 12.01 -5.04
N ALA A 289 52.95 13.31 -4.73
CA ALA A 289 51.86 13.86 -3.95
C ALA A 289 51.10 14.92 -4.75
N LEU A 290 49.78 14.91 -4.60
CA LEU A 290 48.89 15.93 -5.14
C LEU A 290 47.99 16.43 -4.02
N ARG A 291 47.91 17.75 -3.87
CA ARG A 291 46.98 18.42 -2.97
C ARG A 291 46.09 19.35 -3.77
N PHE A 292 44.79 19.27 -3.53
CA PHE A 292 43.79 20.14 -4.14
C PHE A 292 42.59 20.28 -3.20
N ASN A 293 41.76 21.28 -3.47
CA ASN A 293 40.56 21.51 -2.70
C ASN A 293 39.47 20.51 -3.12
N ILE A 294 38.83 19.85 -2.16
CA ILE A 294 37.82 18.81 -2.40
C ILE A 294 36.58 19.34 -3.15
N GLU A 295 36.34 20.66 -3.13
CA GLU A 295 35.26 21.30 -3.88
C GLU A 295 35.47 21.24 -5.40
N GLU A 296 36.72 21.08 -5.87
CA GLU A 296 37.03 20.84 -7.29
C GLU A 296 36.45 19.50 -7.78
N VAL A 297 36.14 18.58 -6.87
CA VAL A 297 35.50 17.29 -7.20
C VAL A 297 33.98 17.44 -7.15
N PRO A 298 33.26 17.23 -8.26
CA PRO A 298 31.81 17.34 -8.25
C PRO A 298 31.17 16.26 -7.37
N VAL A 299 30.08 16.64 -6.69
CA VAL A 299 29.20 15.67 -6.01
C VAL A 299 28.46 14.88 -7.10
N VAL A 300 28.53 13.55 -7.03
CA VAL A 300 27.91 12.65 -7.99
C VAL A 300 27.21 11.49 -7.28
N GLY A 301 26.17 10.92 -7.92
CA GLY A 301 25.38 9.83 -7.32
C GLY A 301 26.15 8.52 -7.14
N ALA A 302 25.61 7.61 -6.33
CA ALA A 302 26.31 6.41 -5.84
C ALA A 302 26.91 5.49 -6.93
N LYS A 303 26.31 5.45 -8.13
CA LYS A 303 26.76 4.58 -9.25
C LYS A 303 27.80 5.22 -10.19
N ALA A 304 28.14 6.49 -10.00
CA ALA A 304 29.15 7.17 -10.82
C ALA A 304 30.57 6.69 -10.51
N ALA A 305 31.46 6.77 -11.50
CA ALA A 305 32.89 6.44 -11.37
C ALA A 305 33.71 7.55 -10.69
N GLY A 306 33.23 8.81 -10.75
CA GLY A 306 33.98 9.97 -10.28
C GLY A 306 34.78 10.63 -11.40
N VAL A 307 35.82 11.38 -11.02
CA VAL A 307 36.74 12.09 -11.91
C VAL A 307 38.18 11.67 -11.64
N LYS A 308 39.08 11.89 -12.59
CA LYS A 308 40.50 11.59 -12.42
C LYS A 308 41.13 12.63 -11.50
N ALA A 309 41.67 12.18 -10.37
CA ALA A 309 42.36 13.03 -9.40
C ALA A 309 43.85 13.10 -9.72
N MET A 310 44.49 11.93 -9.86
CA MET A 310 45.92 11.81 -10.08
C MET A 310 46.20 11.06 -11.37
N ASN A 311 47.17 11.54 -12.15
CA ASN A 311 47.66 10.82 -13.31
C ASN A 311 48.83 9.91 -12.90
N LEU A 312 48.52 8.64 -12.66
CA LEU A 312 49.48 7.61 -12.30
C LEU A 312 50.16 7.06 -13.56
N LYS A 313 51.44 6.69 -13.42
CA LYS A 313 52.19 5.93 -14.45
C LYS A 313 51.76 4.46 -14.42
N GLU A 314 52.13 3.68 -15.44
CA GLU A 314 51.74 2.25 -15.54
C GLU A 314 52.18 1.40 -14.33
N ASP A 315 53.22 1.83 -13.61
CA ASP A 315 53.83 1.18 -12.46
C ASP A 315 53.53 1.87 -11.12
N ASP A 316 52.54 2.78 -11.07
CA ASP A 316 52.20 3.56 -9.86
C ASP A 316 50.72 3.41 -9.48
N VAL A 317 50.42 3.50 -8.18
CA VAL A 317 49.08 3.29 -7.58
C VAL A 317 48.81 4.23 -6.42
#